data_AF-I1N0F3-F1
#
_entry.id   AF-I1N0F3-F1
#
_cell.length_a   1.000
_cell.length_b   1.000
_cell.length_c   1.000
_cell.angle_alpha   90.00
_cell.angle_beta   90.00
_cell.angle_gamma   90.00
#
_symmetry.space_group_name_H-M   'P 1'
#
loop_
_entity.id
_entity.type
_entity.pdbx_description
1 polymer ?
#
loop_
_entity_poly.entity_id
_entity_poly.type
_entity_poly.pdbx_seq_one_letter_code
_entity_poly.pdbx_strand_id
1 'polypeptide(L)'
;MVLCFPSTPKKLAMTIAVSLSGASILAVGMHLSYVNVEPQRARTRDRDAFVMETLNKKYGYTSPYEKLARNGSSVERSQESSMRENYARARNDLVKETFSNLGFKK
;
A
#
# COMPACT_ATOMS: atom_id res chain seq x y z
N MET A 1 26.61 -13.54 -16.35
CA MET A 1 26.59 -14.96 -16.76
C MET A 1 25.14 -15.35 -16.99
N VAL A 2 24.73 -15.48 -18.25
CA VAL A 2 23.41 -16.01 -18.59
C VAL A 2 23.42 -17.46 -18.12
N LEU A 3 22.59 -17.80 -17.14
CA LEU A 3 22.42 -19.18 -16.70
C LEU A 3 21.78 -19.95 -17.85
N CYS A 4 22.61 -20.44 -18.77
CA CYS A 4 22.22 -21.37 -19.81
C CYS A 4 22.00 -22.73 -19.13
N PHE A 5 20.94 -22.85 -18.33
CA PHE A 5 20.51 -24.15 -17.84
C PHE A 5 19.90 -24.88 -19.03
N PRO A 6 20.42 -26.06 -19.43
CA PRO A 6 19.69 -26.91 -20.35
C PRO A 6 18.37 -27.28 -19.67
N SER A 7 17.29 -26.63 -20.11
CA SER A 7 15.92 -26.78 -19.60
C SER A 7 15.36 -28.13 -20.05
N THR A 8 15.94 -29.20 -19.52
CA THR A 8 15.29 -30.49 -19.53
C THR A 8 14.15 -30.41 -18.51
N PRO A 9 12.92 -30.85 -18.86
CA PRO A 9 11.76 -30.72 -17.97
C PRO A 9 12.00 -31.32 -16.59
N LYS A 10 12.87 -32.34 -16.50
CA LYS A 10 13.32 -32.96 -15.25
C LYS A 10 14.08 -31.99 -14.33
N LYS A 11 14.98 -31.16 -14.87
CA LYS A 11 15.73 -30.16 -14.08
C LYS A 11 14.82 -29.03 -13.60
N LEU A 12 13.90 -28.57 -14.46
CA LEU A 12 12.89 -27.58 -14.08
C LEU A 12 12.00 -28.11 -12.95
N ALA A 13 11.46 -29.32 -13.08
CA ALA A 13 10.66 -29.96 -12.04
C ALA A 13 11.41 -30.08 -10.70
N MET A 14 12.70 -30.45 -10.74
CA MET A 14 13.54 -30.50 -9.55
C MET A 14 13.72 -29.12 -8.90
N THR A 15 13.98 -28.07 -9.70
CA THR A 15 14.09 -26.70 -9.16
C THR A 15 12.79 -26.23 -8.54
N ILE A 16 11.65 -26.50 -9.18
CA ILE A 16 10.33 -26.17 -8.64
C ILE A 16 10.08 -26.92 -7.33
N ALA A 17 10.39 -28.22 -7.27
CA ALA A 17 10.23 -29.02 -6.05
C ALA A 17 11.08 -28.47 -4.90
N VAL A 18 12.35 -28.12 -5.14
CA VAL A 18 13.24 -27.53 -4.13
C VAL A 18 12.74 -26.15 -3.71
N SER A 19 12.32 -25.29 -4.65
CA SER A 19 11.78 -23.96 -4.34
C SER A 19 10.50 -24.04 -3.53
N LEU A 20 9.56 -24.95 -3.88
CA LEU A 20 8.33 -25.16 -3.12
C LEU A 20 8.62 -25.73 -1.73
N SER A 21 9.55 -26.68 -1.62
CA SER A 21 10.01 -27.19 -0.32
C SER A 21 10.58 -26.07 0.54
N GLY A 22 11.47 -25.25 -0.01
CA GLY A 22 12.05 -24.10 0.72
C GLY A 22 10.99 -23.08 1.13
N ALA A 23 10.08 -22.71 0.22
CA ALA A 23 8.98 -21.82 0.50
C ALA A 23 8.05 -22.36 1.61
N SER A 24 7.77 -23.66 1.61
CA SER A 24 6.94 -24.29 2.64
C SER A 24 7.59 -24.22 4.03
N ILE A 25 8.90 -24.51 4.14
CA ILE A 25 9.64 -24.42 5.40
C ILE A 25 9.68 -22.98 5.90
N LEU A 26 9.92 -22.01 5.01
CA LEU A 26 9.91 -20.59 5.35
C LEU A 26 8.52 -20.13 5.83
N ALA A 27 7.44 -20.54 5.16
CA ALA A 27 6.08 -20.19 5.54
C ALA A 27 5.73 -20.75 6.94
N VAL A 28 6.07 -22.01 7.20
CA VAL A 28 5.88 -22.63 8.53
C VAL A 28 6.71 -21.92 9.59
N GLY A 29 7.98 -21.64 9.31
CA GLY A 29 8.88 -20.92 10.21
C GLY A 29 8.38 -19.50 10.52
N MET A 30 7.90 -18.77 9.51
CA MET A 30 7.27 -17.45 9.68
C MET A 30 6.00 -17.53 10.51
N HIS A 31 5.14 -18.52 10.27
CA HIS A 31 3.90 -18.72 11.04
C HIS A 31 4.20 -18.96 12.52
N LEU A 32 5.14 -19.87 12.84
CA LEU A 32 5.54 -20.12 14.23
C LEU A 32 6.22 -18.89 14.86
N SER A 33 7.02 -18.16 14.09
CA SER A 33 7.63 -16.91 14.55
C SER A 33 6.56 -15.88 14.90
N TYR A 34 5.53 -15.73 14.06
CA TYR A 34 4.43 -14.80 14.30
C TYR A 34 3.67 -15.15 15.58
N VAL A 35 3.23 -16.40 15.73
CA VAL A 35 2.47 -16.87 16.91
C VAL A 35 3.24 -16.65 18.23
N ASN A 36 4.56 -16.81 18.22
CA ASN A 36 5.38 -16.61 19.43
C ASN A 36 5.79 -15.14 19.67
N VAL A 37 5.86 -14.34 18.61
CA VAL A 37 6.16 -12.90 18.69
C VAL A 37 4.90 -12.11 19.07
N GLU A 38 3.71 -12.58 18.72
CA GLU A 38 2.45 -11.89 18.98
C GLU A 38 2.21 -11.56 20.46
N PRO A 39 2.36 -12.49 21.43
CA PRO A 39 2.19 -12.15 22.85
C PRO A 39 3.20 -11.11 23.35
N GLN A 40 4.42 -11.15 22.83
CA GLN A 40 5.45 -10.17 23.18
C GLN A 40 5.16 -8.81 22.54
N ARG A 41 4.70 -8.82 21.29
CA ARG A 41 4.29 -7.64 20.54
C ARG A 41 3.07 -6.98 21.17
N ALA A 42 2.09 -7.74 21.64
CA ALA A 42 0.91 -7.23 22.33
C ALA A 42 1.31 -6.45 23.59
N ARG A 43 2.19 -7.02 24.44
CA ARG A 43 2.70 -6.33 25.63
C ARG A 43 3.46 -5.05 25.29
N THR A 44 4.34 -5.10 24.29
CA THR A 44 5.08 -3.91 23.87
C THR A 44 4.15 -2.86 23.29
N ARG A 45 3.14 -3.26 22.52
CA ARG A 45 2.14 -2.37 21.94
C ARG A 45 1.26 -1.71 23.00
N ASP A 46 0.85 -2.44 24.03
CA ASP A 46 0.04 -1.89 25.12
C ASP A 46 0.85 -0.84 25.91
N ARG A 47 2.14 -1.10 26.14
CA ARG A 47 3.02 -0.11 26.77
C ARG A 47 3.26 1.10 25.88
N ASP A 48 3.52 0.88 24.59
CA ASP A 48 3.76 1.97 23.64
C ASP A 48 2.51 2.86 23.50
N ALA A 49 1.31 2.26 23.44
CA ALA A 49 0.05 2.98 23.44
C ALA A 49 -0.12 3.83 24.71
N PHE A 50 0.17 3.28 25.88
CA PHE A 50 0.13 4.01 27.15
C PHE A 50 1.13 5.18 27.19
N VAL A 51 2.35 4.98 26.70
CA VAL A 51 3.38 6.03 26.63
C VAL A 51 2.96 7.12 25.65
N MET A 52 2.46 6.76 24.47
CA MET A 52 1.97 7.72 23.48
C MET A 52 0.78 8.52 23.99
N GLU A 53 -0.19 7.88 24.65
CA GLU A 53 -1.33 8.57 25.28
C GLU A 53 -0.85 9.56 26.35
N THR A 54 0.11 9.14 27.19
CA THR A 54 0.70 9.98 28.23
C THR A 54 1.44 11.18 27.65
N LEU A 55 2.22 10.98 26.58
CA LEU A 55 2.96 12.04 25.89
C LEU A 55 2.02 13.02 25.18
N ASN A 56 0.97 12.51 24.54
CA ASN A 56 -0.05 13.34 23.90
C ASN A 56 -0.76 14.22 24.95
N LYS A 57 -1.20 13.62 26.07
CA LYS A 57 -1.89 14.35 27.15
C LYS A 57 -1.02 15.41 27.84
N LYS A 58 0.27 15.13 28.06
CA LYS A 58 1.18 16.05 28.76
C LYS A 58 1.80 17.12 27.87
N TYR A 59 2.11 16.79 26.61
CA TYR A 59 2.93 17.64 25.74
C TYR A 59 2.28 17.96 24.40
N GLY A 60 1.08 17.47 24.11
CA GLY A 60 0.49 17.55 22.77
C GLY A 60 1.33 16.82 21.72
N TYR A 61 2.16 15.85 22.15
CA TYR A 61 3.07 15.14 21.27
C TYR A 61 2.26 14.29 20.28
N THR A 62 2.39 14.59 18.99
CA THR A 62 1.92 13.74 17.91
C THR A 62 3.11 12.94 17.40
N SER A 63 2.98 11.62 17.30
CA SER A 63 4.07 10.79 16.76
C SER A 63 4.41 11.23 15.32
N PRO A 64 5.68 11.15 14.90
CA PRO A 64 6.08 11.48 13.54
C PRO A 64 5.38 10.59 12.51
N TYR A 65 5.08 9.34 12.86
CA TYR A 65 4.35 8.40 12.02
C TYR A 65 2.89 8.81 11.79
N GLU A 66 2.22 9.31 12.82
CA GLU A 66 0.84 9.80 12.70
C GLU A 66 0.79 11.10 11.89
N LYS A 67 1.79 11.99 12.03
CA LYS A 67 1.97 13.16 11.15
C LYS A 67 2.14 12.73 9.68
N LEU A 68 2.97 11.72 9.41
CA LEU A 68 3.20 11.20 8.06
C LEU A 68 1.91 10.58 7.47
N ALA A 69 1.19 9.76 8.25
CA ALA A 69 -0.07 9.16 7.80
C ALA A 69 -1.16 10.22 7.53
N ARG A 70 -1.26 11.23 8.40
CA ARG A 70 -2.18 12.36 8.21
C ARG A 70 -1.82 13.17 6.97
N ASN A 71 -0.53 13.45 6.74
CA ASN A 71 -0.07 14.21 5.59
C ASN A 71 -0.29 13.43 4.28
N GLY A 72 0.07 12.14 4.24
CA GLY A 72 -0.15 11.29 3.06
C GLY A 72 -1.61 11.29 2.62
N SER A 73 -2.54 10.95 3.53
CA SER A 73 -3.97 10.92 3.19
C SER A 73 -4.55 12.27 2.80
N SER A 74 -4.04 13.39 3.33
CA SER A 74 -4.53 14.73 3.00
C SER A 74 -4.03 15.19 1.63
N VAL A 75 -2.75 14.96 1.34
CA VAL A 75 -2.14 15.28 0.04
C VAL A 75 -2.75 14.45 -1.07
N GLU A 76 -2.88 13.13 -0.85
CA GLU A 76 -3.44 12.19 -1.82
C GLU A 76 -4.91 12.49 -2.12
N ARG A 77 -5.71 12.79 -1.09
CA ARG A 77 -7.12 13.21 -1.25
C ARG A 77 -7.26 14.55 -1.96
N SER A 78 -6.37 15.51 -1.71
CA SER A 78 -6.36 16.81 -2.41
C SER A 78 -5.96 16.66 -3.88
N GLN A 79 -5.01 15.77 -4.17
CA GLN A 79 -4.56 15.50 -5.54
C GLN A 79 -5.65 14.76 -6.32
N GLU A 80 -6.33 13.80 -5.69
CA GLU A 80 -7.48 13.10 -6.27
C GLU A 80 -8.66 14.05 -6.53
N SER A 81 -8.99 14.94 -5.57
CA SER A 81 -10.06 15.91 -5.76
C SER A 81 -9.74 16.91 -6.88
N SER A 82 -8.51 17.42 -6.94
CA SER A 82 -8.05 18.31 -8.01
C SER A 82 -8.11 17.64 -9.39
N MET A 83 -7.66 16.38 -9.49
CA MET A 83 -7.73 15.62 -10.73
C MET A 83 -9.17 15.40 -11.20
N ARG A 84 -10.08 15.11 -10.26
CA ARG A 84 -11.51 14.92 -10.52
C ARG A 84 -12.19 16.21 -10.98
N GLU A 85 -11.84 17.35 -10.40
CA GLU A 85 -12.31 18.67 -10.81
C GLU A 85 -11.83 19.06 -12.22
N ASN A 86 -10.55 18.81 -12.53
CA ASN A 86 -10.01 19.05 -13.87
C ASN A 86 -10.69 18.19 -14.94
N TYR A 87 -10.92 16.91 -14.65
CA TYR A 87 -11.65 16.03 -15.57
C TYR A 87 -13.09 16.49 -15.78
N ALA A 88 -13.78 16.90 -14.71
CA ALA A 88 -15.13 17.46 -14.80
C ALA A 88 -15.15 18.74 -15.64
N ARG A 89 -14.16 19.63 -15.50
CA ARG A 89 -14.05 20.85 -16.31
C ARG A 89 -13.83 20.53 -17.79
N ALA A 90 -12.84 19.69 -18.11
CA ALA A 90 -12.55 19.28 -19.48
C ALA A 90 -13.75 18.63 -20.17
N ARG A 91 -14.52 17.82 -19.43
CA ARG A 91 -15.76 17.22 -19.93
C ARG A 91 -16.82 18.28 -20.23
N ASN A 92 -17.03 19.26 -19.34
CA ASN A 92 -18.00 20.34 -19.57
C ASN A 92 -17.59 21.23 -20.76
N ASP A 93 -16.29 21.51 -20.90
CA ASP A 93 -15.76 22.29 -22.03
C ASP A 93 -15.96 21.57 -23.36
N LEU A 94 -15.70 20.26 -23.42
CA LEU A 94 -15.94 19.44 -24.62
C LEU A 94 -17.43 19.40 -24.99
N VAL A 95 -18.31 19.24 -24.00
CA VAL A 95 -19.76 19.28 -24.22
C VAL A 95 -20.18 20.64 -24.77
N LYS A 96 -19.69 21.73 -24.17
CA LYS A 96 -19.97 23.11 -24.62
C LYS A 96 -19.47 23.37 -26.04
N GLU A 97 -18.28 22.89 -26.38
CA GLU A 97 -17.71 22.97 -27.74
C GLU A 97 -18.55 22.17 -28.74
N THR A 98 -19.01 20.98 -28.36
CA THR A 98 -19.87 20.13 -29.20
C THR A 98 -21.21 20.82 -29.48
N PHE A 99 -21.87 21.40 -28.48
CA PHE A 99 -23.11 22.16 -28.67
C PHE A 99 -22.90 23.44 -29.48
N SER A 100 -21.74 24.08 -29.35
CA SER A 100 -21.38 25.27 -30.14
C SER A 100 -21.17 24.93 -31.62
N ASN A 101 -20.46 23.83 -31.91
CA ASN A 101 -20.22 23.34 -33.27
C ASN A 101 -21.47 22.73 -33.93
N LEU A 102 -22.32 22.05 -33.14
CA LEU A 102 -23.60 21.52 -33.62
C LEU A 102 -24.59 22.61 -34.01
N GLY A 103 -24.23 23.89 -33.86
CA GLY A 103 -24.87 24.98 -34.56
C GLY A 103 -26.37 24.89 -34.43
N PHE A 104 -26.87 24.82 -33.18
CA PHE A 104 -28.29 24.96 -32.84
C PHE A 104 -28.70 26.42 -33.13
N LYS A 105 -28.59 26.77 -34.42
CA LYS A 105 -29.10 27.96 -35.05
C LYS A 105 -30.61 27.76 -35.04
N LYS A 106 -31.26 28.38 -34.07
CA LYS A 106 -32.69 28.68 -34.15
C LYS A 106 -33.03 29.31 -35.50
#